data_AF-A0AAW6IQW1-F1
#
_entry.id   AF-A0AAW6IQW1-F1
#
_cell.length_a   1.000
_cell.length_b   1.000
_cell.length_c   1.000
_cell.angle_alpha   90.00
_cell.angle_beta   90.00
_cell.angle_gamma   90.00
#
_symmetry.space_group_name_H-M   'P 1'
#
loop_
_entity.id
_entity.type
_entity.pdbx_description
1 polymer ?
#
loop_
_entity_poly.entity_id
_entity_poly.type
_entity_poly.pdbx_seq_one_letter_code
_entity_poly.pdbx_strand_id
1 'polypeptide(L)'
;METKANKLVVLGAGWLGHTLCLQAKQAGWQVQGTHRSDEHTEDFQRQFVLIDGQLIHQIDLHDAYWVCAIPPRSRHSESNYPETLSAALSLSKQLNAKGFILCSSTGVYDQEPGVYTESSEISCTNERQIKLYDGEEKVLEQDGKVLRLAGLLGPNREPGRFVAGKELNSSSQQVVNMVHQQDVINAIFAVIENYNSGQNIYNVVNPSHPTKANYYAQKCAEHGGEMPTFTSNESAERKVLGSAIEALGFSYQHGI
;
A
#
# COMPACT_ATOMS: atom_id res chain seq x y z
N MET A 1 24.64 -11.56 25.22
CA MET A 1 23.79 -10.39 24.89
C MET A 1 22.76 -10.90 23.91
N GLU A 2 21.49 -10.98 24.31
CA GLU A 2 20.41 -11.27 23.35
C GLU A 2 20.40 -10.14 22.32
N THR A 3 20.67 -10.48 21.06
CA THR A 3 20.32 -9.61 19.94
C THR A 3 18.82 -9.34 20.05
N LYS A 4 18.42 -8.13 20.47
CA LYS A 4 17.01 -7.74 20.52
C LYS A 4 16.43 -7.95 19.12
N ALA A 5 15.55 -8.94 18.97
CA ALA A 5 14.85 -9.19 17.73
C ALA A 5 14.06 -7.93 17.32
N ASN A 6 14.07 -7.59 16.03
CA ASN A 6 13.21 -6.54 15.51
C ASN A 6 11.74 -6.89 15.76
N LYS A 7 10.91 -5.87 15.92
CA LYS A 7 9.49 -6.00 16.27
C LYS A 7 8.64 -5.27 15.25
N LEU A 8 7.58 -5.90 14.78
CA LEU A 8 6.68 -5.34 13.76
C LEU A 8 5.21 -5.56 14.14
N VAL A 9 4.44 -4.48 14.09
CA VAL A 9 2.98 -4.53 14.12
C VAL A 9 2.46 -4.19 12.73
N VAL A 10 1.64 -5.06 12.14
CA VAL A 10 1.01 -4.86 10.83
C VAL A 10 -0.49 -4.68 11.04
N LEU A 11 -0.97 -3.45 10.84
CA LEU A 11 -2.40 -3.16 10.86
C LEU A 11 -3.03 -3.57 9.53
N GLY A 12 -3.94 -4.53 9.57
CA GLY A 12 -4.57 -5.08 8.37
C GLY A 12 -3.73 -6.17 7.70
N ALA A 13 -3.66 -7.34 8.31
CA ALA A 13 -3.03 -8.55 7.77
C ALA A 13 -3.90 -9.24 6.68
N GLY A 14 -4.43 -8.44 5.73
CA GLY A 14 -5.04 -8.95 4.51
C GLY A 14 -3.99 -9.42 3.50
N TRP A 15 -4.30 -9.38 2.20
CA TRP A 15 -3.40 -9.87 1.14
C TRP A 15 -1.96 -9.35 1.24
N LEU A 16 -1.75 -8.03 1.36
CA LEU A 16 -0.42 -7.44 1.52
C LEU A 16 0.16 -7.69 2.92
N GLY A 17 -0.59 -7.33 3.96
CA GLY A 17 -0.12 -7.38 5.34
C GLY A 17 0.18 -8.79 5.85
N HIS A 18 -0.54 -9.82 5.41
CA HIS A 18 -0.25 -11.21 5.75
C HIS A 18 1.10 -11.65 5.20
N THR A 19 1.39 -11.32 3.94
CA THR A 19 2.69 -11.61 3.32
C THR A 19 3.82 -10.89 4.04
N LEU A 20 3.61 -9.62 4.42
CA LEU A 20 4.56 -8.87 5.26
C LEU A 20 4.83 -9.59 6.59
N CYS A 21 3.78 -10.08 7.26
CA CYS A 21 3.91 -10.79 8.53
C CYS A 21 4.77 -12.06 8.38
N LEU A 22 4.46 -12.88 7.37
CA LEU A 22 5.21 -14.12 7.11
C LEU A 22 6.69 -13.83 6.83
N GLN A 23 7.00 -12.83 6.02
CA GLN A 23 8.39 -12.49 5.69
C GLN A 23 9.15 -11.90 6.87
N ALA A 24 8.52 -11.03 7.67
CA ALA A 24 9.15 -10.53 8.88
C ALA A 24 9.43 -11.66 9.88
N LYS A 25 8.52 -12.63 10.03
CA LYS A 25 8.77 -13.84 10.84
C LYS A 25 9.92 -14.68 10.30
N GLN A 26 9.98 -14.90 9.00
CA GLN A 26 11.08 -15.62 8.35
C GLN A 26 12.43 -14.92 8.56
N ALA A 27 12.44 -13.58 8.62
CA ALA A 27 13.60 -12.77 8.98
C ALA A 27 13.91 -12.75 10.49
N GLY A 28 13.18 -13.50 11.31
CA GLY A 28 13.41 -13.63 12.76
C GLY A 28 12.82 -12.50 13.62
N TRP A 29 11.88 -11.71 13.08
CA TRP A 29 11.24 -10.63 13.82
C TRP A 29 10.10 -11.15 14.70
N GLN A 30 9.83 -10.46 15.80
CA GLN A 30 8.57 -10.62 16.53
C GLN A 30 7.49 -9.84 15.80
N VAL A 31 6.38 -10.50 15.48
CA VAL A 31 5.35 -9.95 14.60
C VAL A 31 3.97 -10.07 15.24
N GLN A 32 3.18 -9.01 15.13
CA GLN A 32 1.73 -9.03 15.35
C GLN A 32 1.01 -8.44 14.15
N GLY A 33 0.12 -9.21 13.52
CA GLY A 33 -0.68 -8.79 12.37
C GLY A 33 -2.15 -8.74 12.72
N THR A 34 -2.89 -7.71 12.28
CA THR A 34 -4.25 -7.50 12.78
C THR A 34 -5.37 -7.83 11.79
N HIS A 35 -6.47 -8.36 12.33
CA HIS A 35 -7.75 -8.52 11.65
C HIS A 35 -8.88 -7.90 12.49
N ARG A 36 -10.07 -7.75 11.89
CA ARG A 36 -11.25 -7.27 12.63
C ARG A 36 -11.84 -8.35 13.55
N SER A 37 -11.80 -9.62 13.10
CA SER A 37 -12.23 -10.76 13.89
C SER A 37 -11.18 -11.17 14.91
N ASP A 38 -11.64 -11.86 15.94
CA ASP A 38 -10.81 -12.53 16.96
C ASP A 38 -10.47 -13.98 16.55
N GLU A 39 -10.53 -14.29 15.26
CA GLU A 39 -10.20 -15.62 14.74
C GLU A 39 -8.72 -15.68 14.42
N HIS A 40 -8.03 -16.69 14.96
CA HIS A 40 -6.60 -16.88 14.79
C HIS A 40 -6.31 -18.20 14.07
N THR A 41 -5.87 -18.10 12.81
CA THR A 41 -5.24 -19.18 12.05
C THR A 41 -3.72 -19.20 12.22
N GLU A 42 -3.12 -18.07 12.58
CA GLU A 42 -1.67 -17.90 12.76
C GLU A 42 -1.38 -17.29 14.14
N ASP A 43 -0.23 -17.64 14.73
CA ASP A 43 0.21 -17.18 16.07
C ASP A 43 0.41 -15.65 16.20
N PHE A 44 0.72 -14.97 15.09
CA PHE A 44 0.91 -13.53 15.04
C PHE A 44 -0.41 -12.75 14.95
N GLN A 45 -1.54 -13.41 14.71
CA GLN A 45 -2.80 -12.70 14.50
C GLN A 45 -3.30 -12.08 15.80
N ARG A 46 -3.82 -10.85 15.69
CA ARG A 46 -4.41 -10.09 16.78
C ARG A 46 -5.69 -9.41 16.30
N GLN A 47 -6.64 -9.20 17.19
CA GLN A 47 -7.78 -8.36 16.90
C GLN A 47 -7.38 -6.88 16.91
N PHE A 48 -7.96 -6.11 15.98
CA PHE A 48 -7.98 -4.64 15.98
C PHE A 48 -9.23 -4.16 15.25
N VAL A 49 -10.18 -3.61 15.99
CA VAL A 49 -11.46 -3.14 15.46
C VAL A 49 -11.98 -1.95 16.27
N LEU A 50 -12.60 -1.00 15.57
CA LEU A 50 -13.30 0.12 16.19
C LEU A 50 -14.81 -0.14 16.13
N ILE A 51 -15.46 -0.21 17.29
CA ILE A 51 -16.91 -0.44 17.45
C ILE A 51 -17.46 0.71 18.29
N ASP A 52 -18.44 1.44 17.76
CA ASP A 52 -19.08 2.58 18.45
C ASP A 52 -18.08 3.60 19.04
N GLY A 53 -16.98 3.85 18.32
CA GLY A 53 -15.91 4.76 18.73
C GLY A 53 -14.92 4.19 19.77
N GLN A 54 -15.15 2.97 20.26
CA GLN A 54 -14.23 2.29 21.17
C GLN A 54 -13.31 1.35 20.39
N LEU A 55 -12.00 1.46 20.66
CA LEU A 55 -11.00 0.54 20.11
C LEU A 55 -10.97 -0.76 20.92
N ILE A 56 -11.14 -1.88 20.24
CA ILE A 56 -10.93 -3.23 20.77
C ILE A 56 -9.69 -3.80 20.07
N HIS A 57 -8.67 -4.17 20.84
CA HIS A 57 -7.44 -4.73 20.30
C HIS A 57 -6.77 -5.73 21.26
N GLN A 58 -5.88 -6.54 20.70
CA GLN A 58 -5.01 -7.47 21.44
C GLN A 58 -3.52 -7.20 21.22
N ILE A 59 -3.19 -6.05 20.62
CA ILE A 59 -1.80 -5.65 20.39
C ILE A 59 -1.15 -5.26 21.72
N ASP A 60 -0.03 -5.91 22.05
CA ASP A 60 0.78 -5.67 23.25
C ASP A 60 2.29 -5.57 22.95
N LEU A 61 2.66 -5.55 21.66
CA LEU A 61 4.05 -5.51 21.24
C LEU A 61 4.63 -4.08 21.29
N HIS A 62 5.38 -3.81 22.37
CA HIS A 62 6.07 -2.53 22.58
C HIS A 62 7.35 -2.38 21.77
N ASP A 63 7.79 -1.15 21.50
CA ASP A 63 9.03 -0.83 20.75
C ASP A 63 9.08 -1.40 19.33
N ALA A 64 7.92 -1.54 18.69
CA ALA A 64 7.77 -2.07 17.34
C ALA A 64 7.76 -0.96 16.28
N TYR A 65 8.15 -1.29 15.06
CA TYR A 65 7.70 -0.55 13.88
C TYR A 65 6.25 -0.92 13.57
N TRP A 66 5.48 0.04 13.09
CA TRP A 66 4.08 -0.14 12.73
C TRP A 66 3.89 0.07 11.24
N VAL A 67 3.16 -0.83 10.58
CA VAL A 67 2.82 -0.71 9.15
C VAL A 67 1.31 -0.79 9.01
N CYS A 68 0.68 0.28 8.55
CA CYS A 68 -0.74 0.33 8.26
C CYS A 68 -1.02 -0.05 6.80
N ALA A 69 -1.50 -1.27 6.60
CA ALA A 69 -1.96 -1.82 5.33
C ALA A 69 -3.50 -1.87 5.23
N ILE A 70 -4.21 -1.22 6.15
CA ILE A 70 -5.67 -1.06 6.09
C ILE A 70 -5.98 -0.07 4.96
N PRO A 71 -6.70 -0.47 3.90
CA PRO A 71 -7.05 0.47 2.84
C PRO A 71 -8.16 1.41 3.31
N PRO A 72 -8.15 2.69 2.89
CA PRO A 72 -9.31 3.56 2.99
C PRO A 72 -10.41 3.03 2.07
N ARG A 73 -11.27 2.14 2.57
CA ARG A 73 -12.38 1.59 1.79
C ARG A 73 -13.35 2.72 1.46
N SER A 74 -13.60 2.95 0.18
CA SER A 74 -14.55 3.95 -0.34
C SER A 74 -15.98 3.40 -0.51
N ARG A 75 -16.20 2.08 -0.40
CA ARG A 75 -17.46 1.44 -0.83
C ARG A 75 -18.60 1.43 0.19
N HIS A 76 -18.38 1.90 1.42
CA HIS A 76 -19.45 2.06 2.40
C HIS A 76 -19.40 3.48 2.96
N SER A 77 -20.55 4.14 2.99
CA SER A 77 -20.75 5.49 3.55
C SER A 77 -20.38 5.59 5.03
N GLU A 78 -20.20 4.45 5.72
CA GLU A 78 -19.82 4.31 7.12
C GLU A 78 -18.37 3.83 7.30
N SER A 79 -17.45 4.27 6.44
CA SER A 79 -16.04 3.91 6.59
C SER A 79 -15.43 4.69 7.76
N ASN A 80 -15.31 4.04 8.92
CA ASN A 80 -14.62 4.54 10.11
C ASN A 80 -13.09 4.57 9.98
N TYR A 81 -12.57 4.69 8.74
CA TYR A 81 -11.15 4.64 8.46
C TYR A 81 -10.37 5.79 9.12
N PRO A 82 -10.80 7.06 9.03
CA PRO A 82 -10.09 8.16 9.68
C PRO A 82 -9.96 7.96 11.20
N GLU A 83 -11.01 7.46 11.85
CA GLU A 83 -11.05 7.18 13.29
C GLU A 83 -10.18 5.96 13.62
N THR A 84 -10.23 4.92 12.79
CA THR A 84 -9.39 3.72 12.93
C THR A 84 -7.90 4.06 12.82
N LEU A 85 -7.52 4.92 11.87
CA LEU A 85 -6.14 5.38 11.71
C LEU A 85 -5.70 6.26 12.89
N SER A 86 -6.56 7.16 13.36
CA SER A 86 -6.29 7.96 14.56
C SER A 86 -6.10 7.08 15.81
N ALA A 87 -6.96 6.09 16.01
CA ALA A 87 -6.84 5.14 17.12
C ALA A 87 -5.55 4.30 17.02
N ALA A 88 -5.17 3.89 15.81
CA ALA A 88 -3.90 3.20 15.55
C ALA A 88 -2.68 4.05 15.90
N LEU A 89 -2.64 5.32 15.50
CA LEU A 89 -1.55 6.25 15.80
C LEU A 89 -1.45 6.53 17.31
N SER A 90 -2.59 6.68 17.99
CA SER A 90 -2.63 6.84 19.44
C SER A 90 -2.09 5.60 20.15
N LEU A 91 -2.54 4.41 19.76
CA LEU A 91 -2.07 3.15 20.35
C LEU A 91 -0.58 2.90 20.07
N SER A 92 -0.10 3.17 18.85
CA SER A 92 1.31 2.99 18.52
C SER A 92 2.21 3.87 19.41
N LYS A 93 1.78 5.09 19.72
CA LYS A 93 2.48 5.98 20.67
C LYS A 93 2.46 5.42 22.09
N GLN A 94 1.30 4.94 22.56
CA GLN A 94 1.18 4.32 23.89
C GLN A 94 2.12 3.10 24.06
N LEU A 95 2.34 2.35 22.98
CA LEU A 95 3.22 1.18 22.96
C LEU A 95 4.68 1.53 22.57
N ASN A 96 5.07 2.80 22.62
CA ASN A 96 6.42 3.30 22.31
C ASN A 96 6.93 2.85 20.93
N ALA A 97 6.10 2.98 19.89
CA ALA A 97 6.49 2.62 18.53
C ALA A 97 7.78 3.31 18.09
N LYS A 98 8.64 2.56 17.40
CA LYS A 98 9.89 3.07 16.79
C LYS A 98 9.64 3.88 15.52
N GLY A 99 8.49 3.69 14.89
CA GLY A 99 8.11 4.33 13.65
C GLY A 99 6.76 3.81 13.14
N PHE A 100 6.10 4.59 12.31
CA PHE A 100 4.80 4.27 11.73
C PHE A 100 4.83 4.51 10.22
N ILE A 101 4.46 3.51 9.43
CA ILE A 101 4.43 3.56 7.97
C ILE A 101 2.99 3.35 7.50
N LEU A 102 2.46 4.28 6.71
CA LEU A 102 1.16 4.15 6.04
C LEU A 102 1.34 3.65 4.61
N CYS A 103 0.68 2.54 4.26
CA CYS A 103 0.50 2.13 2.87
C CYS A 103 -0.66 2.93 2.25
N SER A 104 -0.34 4.08 1.65
CA SER A 104 -1.25 4.91 0.88
C SER A 104 -1.31 4.45 -0.60
N SER A 105 -1.78 5.31 -1.50
CA SER A 105 -2.00 4.98 -2.91
C SER A 105 -1.64 6.16 -3.81
N THR A 106 -1.05 5.88 -4.98
CA THR A 106 -0.75 6.89 -6.02
C THR A 106 -2.00 7.50 -6.65
N GLY A 107 -3.19 7.01 -6.29
CA GLY A 107 -4.47 7.67 -6.56
C GLY A 107 -4.69 8.99 -5.82
N VAL A 108 -3.77 9.40 -4.94
CA VAL A 108 -3.78 10.74 -4.31
C VAL A 108 -3.46 11.85 -5.31
N TYR A 109 -2.61 11.57 -6.31
CA TYR A 109 -2.30 12.51 -7.38
C TYR A 109 -3.49 12.72 -8.32
N ASP A 110 -3.46 13.84 -9.05
CA ASP A 110 -4.42 14.16 -10.11
C ASP A 110 -4.51 13.02 -11.14
N GLN A 111 -5.66 12.86 -11.79
CA GLN A 111 -5.92 11.87 -12.84
C GLN A 111 -5.59 12.39 -14.25
N GLU A 112 -5.27 13.68 -14.39
CA GLU A 112 -4.83 14.27 -15.64
C GLU A 112 -3.49 13.69 -16.15
N PRO A 113 -3.19 13.83 -17.46
CA PRO A 113 -1.91 13.45 -18.02
C PRO A 113 -0.76 14.27 -17.41
N GLY A 114 0.36 13.61 -17.13
CA GLY A 114 1.50 14.22 -16.46
C GLY A 114 2.46 13.21 -15.86
N VAL A 115 3.58 13.73 -15.35
CA VAL A 115 4.58 12.96 -14.61
C VAL A 115 4.53 13.41 -13.14
N TYR A 116 4.28 12.46 -12.25
CA TYR A 116 4.10 12.71 -10.82
C TYR A 116 5.24 12.08 -10.02
N THR A 117 5.75 12.84 -9.06
CA THR A 117 6.79 12.44 -8.11
C THR A 117 6.32 12.73 -6.69
N GLU A 118 7.11 12.34 -5.69
CA GLU A 118 6.85 12.62 -4.27
C GLU A 118 6.72 14.12 -3.99
N SER A 119 7.36 14.96 -4.80
CA SER A 119 7.33 16.43 -4.70
C SER A 119 6.22 17.09 -5.51
N SER A 120 5.41 16.34 -6.25
CA SER A 120 4.28 16.91 -6.99
C SER A 120 3.20 17.42 -6.02
N GLU A 121 2.62 18.57 -6.35
CA GLU A 121 1.51 19.13 -5.60
C GLU A 121 0.30 18.19 -5.59
N ILE A 122 -0.38 18.11 -4.44
CA ILE A 122 -1.60 17.32 -4.30
C ILE A 122 -2.80 18.26 -4.41
N SER A 123 -3.58 18.08 -5.47
CA SER A 123 -4.89 18.69 -5.63
C SER A 123 -5.97 17.61 -5.48
N CYS A 124 -6.75 17.71 -4.41
CA CYS A 124 -7.85 16.78 -4.16
C CYS A 124 -9.10 17.22 -4.91
N THR A 125 -9.51 16.47 -5.94
CA THR A 125 -10.69 16.76 -6.77
C THR A 125 -11.89 15.87 -6.45
N ASN A 126 -11.72 14.86 -5.59
CA ASN A 126 -12.78 13.95 -5.17
C ASN A 126 -12.60 13.44 -3.73
N GLU A 127 -13.67 12.87 -3.15
CA GLU A 127 -13.67 12.36 -1.78
C GLU A 127 -12.60 11.30 -1.49
N ARG A 128 -12.23 10.49 -2.49
CA ARG A 128 -11.20 9.46 -2.31
C ARG A 128 -9.82 10.09 -2.15
N GLN A 129 -9.51 11.10 -2.95
CA GLN A 129 -8.25 11.85 -2.82
C GLN A 129 -8.18 12.58 -1.48
N ILE A 130 -9.27 13.23 -1.07
CA ILE A 130 -9.36 13.89 0.25
C ILE A 130 -9.05 12.88 1.36
N LYS A 131 -9.72 11.72 1.37
CA LYS A 131 -9.49 10.67 2.39
C LYS A 131 -8.07 10.11 2.39
N LEU A 132 -7.43 10.01 1.21
CA LEU A 132 -6.04 9.59 1.10
C LEU A 132 -5.12 10.66 1.69
N TYR A 133 -5.26 11.90 1.22
CA TYR A 133 -4.42 13.01 1.65
C TYR A 133 -4.55 13.29 3.15
N ASP A 134 -5.76 13.34 3.69
CA ASP A 134 -6.00 13.51 5.14
C ASP A 134 -5.34 12.39 5.97
N GLY A 135 -5.34 11.16 5.44
CA GLY A 135 -4.67 10.03 6.08
C GLY A 135 -3.14 10.17 6.05
N GLU A 136 -2.59 10.65 4.94
CA GLU A 136 -1.15 10.94 4.80
C GLU A 136 -0.73 12.04 5.78
N GLU A 137 -1.42 13.17 5.80
CA GLU A 137 -1.11 14.31 6.68
C GLU A 137 -1.13 13.90 8.15
N LYS A 138 -2.16 13.17 8.61
CA LYS A 138 -2.25 12.67 10.00
C LYS A 138 -1.04 11.83 10.43
N VAL A 139 -0.44 11.10 9.49
CA VAL A 139 0.73 10.24 9.74
C VAL A 139 2.00 11.07 9.70
N LEU A 140 2.12 11.97 8.73
CA LEU A 140 3.29 12.85 8.55
C LEU A 140 3.44 13.84 9.72
N GLU A 141 2.34 14.39 10.24
CA GLU A 141 2.31 15.25 11.44
C GLU A 141 2.84 14.56 12.71
N GLN A 142 2.99 13.23 12.69
CA GLN A 142 3.47 12.41 13.80
C GLN A 142 4.80 11.72 13.51
N ASP A 143 5.60 12.30 12.59
CA ASP A 143 6.90 11.75 12.15
C ASP A 143 6.80 10.33 11.55
N GLY A 144 5.62 10.00 11.04
CA GLY A 144 5.35 8.80 10.27
C GLY A 144 5.87 8.91 8.83
N LYS A 145 5.86 7.77 8.13
CA LYS A 145 6.21 7.68 6.72
C LYS A 145 5.04 7.19 5.88
N VAL A 146 5.01 7.56 4.62
CA VAL A 146 3.97 7.21 3.66
C VAL A 146 4.58 6.48 2.46
N LEU A 147 4.01 5.33 2.13
CA LEU A 147 4.27 4.60 0.90
C LEU A 147 3.06 4.73 -0.02
N ARG A 148 3.17 5.52 -1.09
CA ARG A 148 2.11 5.66 -2.10
C ARG A 148 2.21 4.50 -3.09
N LEU A 149 1.37 3.48 -2.90
CA LEU A 149 1.41 2.26 -3.70
C LEU A 149 0.68 2.43 -5.04
N ALA A 150 1.30 1.98 -6.13
CA ALA A 150 0.65 1.85 -7.44
C ALA A 150 -0.37 0.70 -7.49
N GLY A 151 -0.90 0.41 -8.68
CA GLY A 151 -1.75 -0.75 -8.91
C GLY A 151 -1.03 -2.04 -8.49
N LEU A 152 -1.59 -2.74 -7.51
CA LEU A 152 -0.96 -3.93 -6.95
C LEU A 152 -1.28 -5.18 -7.77
N LEU A 153 -0.24 -5.95 -8.11
CA LEU A 153 -0.35 -7.30 -8.68
C LEU A 153 0.46 -8.31 -7.87
N GLY A 154 0.16 -9.59 -8.06
CA GLY A 154 0.90 -10.69 -7.46
C GLY A 154 0.05 -11.95 -7.32
N PRO A 155 0.47 -12.92 -6.49
CA PRO A 155 -0.27 -14.16 -6.29
C PRO A 155 -1.74 -13.92 -5.96
N ASN A 156 -2.65 -14.55 -6.70
CA ASN A 156 -4.11 -14.43 -6.56
C ASN A 156 -4.67 -12.99 -6.77
N ARG A 157 -3.88 -12.09 -7.37
CA ARG A 157 -4.29 -10.74 -7.71
C ARG A 157 -3.80 -10.39 -9.11
N GLU A 158 -4.57 -10.84 -10.09
CA GLU A 158 -4.20 -10.84 -11.51
C GLU A 158 -5.04 -9.82 -12.28
N PRO A 159 -4.46 -8.69 -12.72
CA PRO A 159 -5.20 -7.62 -13.39
C PRO A 159 -5.99 -8.08 -14.62
N GLY A 160 -5.46 -9.03 -15.39
CA GLY A 160 -6.12 -9.60 -16.57
C GLY A 160 -7.50 -10.18 -16.25
N ARG A 161 -7.65 -10.88 -15.13
CA ARG A 161 -8.94 -11.45 -14.70
C ARG A 161 -9.99 -10.40 -14.39
N PHE A 162 -9.59 -9.20 -13.96
CA PHE A 162 -10.55 -8.13 -13.63
C PHE A 162 -11.10 -7.43 -14.87
N VAL A 163 -10.38 -7.47 -15.99
CA VAL A 163 -10.72 -6.73 -17.22
C VAL A 163 -11.11 -7.61 -18.40
N ALA A 164 -10.82 -8.92 -18.35
CA ALA A 164 -11.08 -9.82 -19.46
C ALA A 164 -12.54 -9.75 -19.96
N GLY A 165 -12.71 -9.58 -21.27
CA GLY A 165 -14.01 -9.47 -21.94
C GLY A 165 -14.83 -8.20 -21.61
N LYS A 166 -14.25 -7.20 -20.94
CA LYS A 166 -14.93 -5.95 -20.58
C LYS A 166 -14.56 -4.81 -21.53
N GLU A 167 -15.48 -3.88 -21.69
CA GLU A 167 -15.17 -2.56 -22.23
C GLU A 167 -14.68 -1.65 -21.10
N LEU A 168 -13.49 -1.08 -21.29
CA LEU A 168 -12.87 -0.14 -20.36
C LEU A 168 -13.15 1.29 -20.81
N ASN A 169 -13.77 2.07 -19.93
CA ASN A 169 -13.98 3.52 -20.08
C ASN A 169 -12.64 4.27 -19.92
N SER A 170 -11.69 3.98 -20.80
CA SER A 170 -10.36 4.60 -20.82
C SER A 170 -9.69 4.39 -22.17
N SER A 171 -8.60 5.12 -22.41
CA SER A 171 -7.83 4.95 -23.65
C SER A 171 -6.90 3.73 -23.60
N SER A 172 -6.82 3.00 -24.71
CA SER A 172 -5.86 1.91 -24.94
C SER A 172 -4.39 2.36 -24.86
N GLN A 173 -4.11 3.63 -25.18
CA GLN A 173 -2.77 4.22 -25.20
C GLN A 173 -2.38 4.90 -23.87
N GLN A 174 -3.29 4.99 -22.89
CA GLN A 174 -2.91 5.38 -21.54
C GLN A 174 -1.99 4.31 -20.94
N VAL A 175 -1.02 4.74 -20.13
CA VAL A 175 -0.11 3.83 -19.43
C VAL A 175 -0.71 3.32 -18.12
N VAL A 176 -0.23 2.17 -17.66
CA VAL A 176 -0.49 1.66 -16.31
C VAL A 176 0.62 2.06 -15.35
N ASN A 177 0.28 2.18 -14.07
CA ASN A 177 1.23 2.31 -12.97
C ASN A 177 1.00 1.10 -12.07
N MET A 178 1.96 0.19 -12.01
CA MET A 178 1.81 -1.08 -11.32
C MET A 178 3.02 -1.35 -10.42
N VAL A 179 2.82 -2.21 -9.41
CA VAL A 179 3.92 -2.73 -8.60
C VAL A 179 3.56 -4.12 -8.06
N HIS A 180 4.56 -4.99 -8.01
CA HIS A 180 4.38 -6.34 -7.50
C HIS A 180 4.33 -6.36 -5.98
N GLN A 181 3.53 -7.27 -5.40
CA GLN A 181 3.39 -7.45 -3.95
C GLN A 181 4.74 -7.51 -3.24
N GLN A 182 5.63 -8.35 -3.75
CA GLN A 182 6.93 -8.59 -3.14
C GLN A 182 7.83 -7.34 -3.16
N ASP A 183 7.77 -6.54 -4.22
CA ASP A 183 8.50 -5.27 -4.28
C ASP A 183 7.97 -4.29 -3.23
N VAL A 184 6.66 -4.29 -2.96
CA VAL A 184 6.09 -3.49 -1.87
C VAL A 184 6.60 -3.95 -0.50
N ILE A 185 6.69 -5.26 -0.27
CA ILE A 185 7.23 -5.79 0.99
C ILE A 185 8.71 -5.40 1.15
N ASN A 186 9.50 -5.57 0.10
CA ASN A 186 10.91 -5.19 0.07
C ASN A 186 11.08 -3.67 0.32
N ALA A 187 10.21 -2.84 -0.26
CA ALA A 187 10.18 -1.39 -0.05
C ALA A 187 9.89 -1.02 1.41
N ILE A 188 8.94 -1.72 2.06
CA ILE A 188 8.63 -1.52 3.48
C ILE A 188 9.86 -1.82 4.35
N PHE A 189 10.57 -2.92 4.10
CA PHE A 189 11.79 -3.24 4.83
C PHE A 189 12.89 -2.19 4.60
N ALA A 190 13.13 -1.77 3.36
CA ALA A 190 14.12 -0.73 3.05
C ALA A 190 13.82 0.59 3.79
N VAL A 191 12.55 0.97 3.91
CA VAL A 191 12.14 2.16 4.66
C VAL A 191 12.28 1.98 6.17
N ILE A 192 12.02 0.78 6.72
CA ILE A 192 12.24 0.51 8.15
C ILE A 192 13.74 0.58 8.48
N GLU A 193 14.59 -0.01 7.66
CA GLU A 193 16.06 -0.01 7.85
C GLU A 193 16.64 1.41 7.81
N ASN A 194 16.04 2.29 7.00
CA ASN A 194 16.46 3.68 6.82
C ASN A 194 15.49 4.69 7.47
N TYR A 195 14.76 4.28 8.51
CA TYR A 195 13.63 5.07 9.01
C TYR A 195 14.03 6.51 9.42
N ASN A 196 15.19 6.68 10.04
CA ASN A 196 15.62 8.00 10.56
C ASN A 196 16.33 8.88 9.52
N SER A 197 16.77 8.32 8.39
CA SER A 197 17.57 9.02 7.37
C SER A 197 16.85 9.18 6.03
N GLY A 198 15.86 8.33 5.75
CA GLY A 198 15.06 8.38 4.53
C GLY A 198 14.02 9.49 4.53
N GLN A 199 13.47 9.74 3.34
CA GLN A 199 12.36 10.67 3.12
C GLN A 199 11.10 10.23 3.87
N ASN A 200 10.14 11.14 3.99
CA ASN A 200 8.86 10.86 4.65
C ASN A 200 7.84 10.23 3.70
N ILE A 201 8.01 10.41 2.39
CA ILE A 201 7.10 9.90 1.36
C ILE A 201 7.91 9.17 0.31
N TYR A 202 7.42 8.01 -0.13
CA TYR A 202 7.94 7.29 -1.28
C TYR A 202 6.80 6.78 -2.16
N ASN A 203 6.92 6.99 -3.46
CA ASN A 203 6.13 6.28 -4.46
C ASN A 203 6.71 4.88 -4.65
N VAL A 204 5.84 3.87 -4.56
CA VAL A 204 6.23 2.47 -4.79
C VAL A 204 5.57 2.02 -6.08
N VAL A 205 6.30 2.20 -7.18
CA VAL A 205 5.82 2.05 -8.56
C VAL A 205 6.95 1.48 -9.40
N ASN A 206 6.69 0.36 -10.09
CA ASN A 206 7.67 -0.23 -10.99
C ASN A 206 8.04 0.76 -12.11
N PRO A 207 9.31 0.83 -12.55
CA PRO A 207 9.75 1.77 -13.58
C PRO A 207 9.13 1.53 -14.96
N SER A 208 8.55 0.36 -15.21
CA SER A 208 7.86 0.05 -16.46
C SER A 208 6.45 0.66 -16.46
N HIS A 209 6.12 1.39 -17.53
CA HIS A 209 4.81 2.01 -17.75
C HIS A 209 4.23 1.60 -19.12
N PRO A 210 3.91 0.31 -19.34
CA PRO A 210 3.35 -0.13 -20.61
C PRO A 210 1.97 0.50 -20.83
N THR A 211 1.56 0.60 -22.10
CA THR A 211 0.19 0.98 -22.45
C THR A 211 -0.79 -0.04 -21.89
N LYS A 212 -2.01 0.38 -21.56
CA LYS A 212 -3.08 -0.50 -21.10
C LYS A 212 -3.35 -1.61 -22.10
N ALA A 213 -3.30 -1.31 -23.41
CA ALA A 213 -3.44 -2.32 -24.45
C ALA A 213 -2.38 -3.42 -24.32
N ASN A 214 -1.10 -3.05 -24.28
CA ASN A 214 -0.01 -4.03 -24.20
C ASN A 214 -0.05 -4.79 -22.87
N TYR A 215 -0.30 -4.08 -21.77
CA TYR A 215 -0.37 -4.64 -20.43
C TYR A 215 -1.48 -5.69 -20.31
N TYR A 216 -2.71 -5.32 -20.68
CA TYR A 216 -3.85 -6.23 -20.53
C TYR A 216 -3.87 -7.33 -21.60
N ALA A 217 -3.32 -7.10 -22.79
CA ALA A 217 -3.13 -8.17 -23.77
C ALA A 217 -2.25 -9.28 -23.20
N GLN A 218 -1.11 -8.93 -22.58
CA GLN A 218 -0.23 -9.90 -21.94
C GLN A 218 -0.94 -10.62 -20.77
N LYS A 219 -1.56 -9.87 -19.85
CA LYS A 219 -2.19 -10.46 -18.67
C LYS A 219 -3.42 -11.30 -18.97
N CYS A 220 -4.18 -10.99 -20.01
CA CYS A 220 -5.29 -11.84 -20.44
C CYS A 220 -4.78 -13.13 -21.10
N ALA A 221 -3.72 -13.05 -21.90
CA ALA A 221 -3.11 -14.23 -22.54
C ALA A 221 -2.56 -15.25 -21.53
N GLU A 222 -1.96 -14.79 -20.42
CA GLU A 222 -1.46 -15.64 -19.32
C GLU A 222 -2.56 -16.53 -18.69
N HIS A 223 -3.84 -16.18 -18.86
CA HIS A 223 -4.97 -16.88 -18.26
C HIS A 223 -6.03 -17.35 -19.27
N GLY A 224 -5.74 -17.26 -20.57
CA GLY A 224 -6.69 -17.63 -21.63
C GLY A 224 -7.96 -16.77 -21.67
N GLY A 225 -7.90 -15.54 -21.15
CA GLY A 225 -9.02 -14.60 -21.15
C GLY A 225 -9.09 -13.75 -22.43
N GLU A 226 -10.28 -13.27 -22.77
CA GLU A 226 -10.47 -12.33 -23.88
C GLU A 226 -9.90 -10.95 -23.56
N MET A 227 -9.31 -10.30 -24.57
CA MET A 227 -8.75 -8.96 -24.43
C MET A 227 -9.88 -7.94 -24.17
N PRO A 228 -9.71 -6.99 -23.24
CA PRO A 228 -10.67 -5.90 -23.09
C PRO A 228 -10.70 -4.98 -24.31
N THR A 229 -11.85 -4.36 -24.55
CA THR A 229 -11.97 -3.23 -25.49
C THR A 229 -11.82 -1.90 -24.74
N PHE A 230 -11.55 -0.83 -25.48
CA PHE A 230 -11.33 0.51 -24.95
C PHE A 230 -12.22 1.50 -25.68
N THR A 231 -12.77 2.46 -24.93
CA THR A 231 -13.61 3.52 -25.51
C THR A 231 -12.83 4.59 -26.27
N SER A 232 -11.49 4.61 -26.14
CA SER A 232 -10.60 5.56 -26.82
C SER A 232 -9.24 4.95 -27.16
N ASN A 233 -8.50 5.60 -28.06
CA ASN A 233 -7.11 5.30 -28.40
C ASN A 233 -6.19 6.53 -28.32
N GLU A 234 -6.65 7.61 -27.70
CA GLU A 234 -5.86 8.83 -27.55
C GLU A 234 -4.67 8.62 -26.60
N SER A 235 -3.48 9.08 -26.99
CA SER A 235 -2.30 9.02 -26.13
C SER A 235 -2.36 10.16 -25.11
N ALA A 236 -2.44 9.79 -23.84
CA ALA A 236 -2.40 10.73 -22.72
C ALA A 236 -1.72 10.02 -21.53
N GLU A 237 -0.44 10.29 -21.30
CA GLU A 237 0.34 9.52 -20.33
C GLU A 237 0.24 10.14 -18.93
N ARG A 238 -0.24 9.34 -17.97
CA ARG A 238 -0.17 9.65 -16.54
C ARG A 238 0.84 8.70 -15.88
N LYS A 239 2.07 9.16 -15.69
CA LYS A 239 3.18 8.37 -15.11
C LYS A 239 3.45 8.80 -13.68
N VAL A 240 3.60 7.84 -12.77
CA VAL A 240 4.04 8.09 -11.39
C VAL A 240 5.40 7.46 -11.22
N LEU A 241 6.42 8.28 -10.95
CA LEU A 241 7.79 7.80 -10.80
C LEU A 241 8.01 7.27 -9.38
N GLY A 242 8.58 6.08 -9.28
CA GLY A 242 8.91 5.40 -8.03
C GLY A 242 10.41 5.25 -7.78
N SER A 243 11.26 6.08 -8.39
CA SER A 243 12.73 5.94 -8.33
C SER A 243 13.34 6.53 -7.04
N ALA A 244 12.63 7.37 -6.28
CA ALA A 244 13.19 8.01 -5.09
C ALA A 244 13.59 6.99 -4.00
N ILE A 245 12.88 5.87 -3.91
CA ILE A 245 13.15 4.81 -2.93
C ILE A 245 14.46 4.07 -3.23
N GLU A 246 14.97 4.11 -4.46
CA GLU A 246 16.24 3.47 -4.84
C GLU A 246 17.43 4.07 -4.07
N ALA A 247 17.32 5.32 -3.60
CA ALA A 247 18.31 5.94 -2.72
C ALA A 247 18.49 5.21 -1.37
N LEU A 248 17.55 4.34 -0.99
CA LEU A 248 17.64 3.48 0.20
C LEU A 248 18.39 2.16 -0.06
N GLY A 249 18.93 1.96 -1.27
CA GLY A 249 19.49 0.67 -1.71
C GLY A 249 18.42 -0.34 -2.16
N PHE A 250 17.17 0.10 -2.29
CA PHE A 250 16.08 -0.70 -2.83
C PHE A 250 16.20 -0.84 -4.37
N SER A 251 15.78 -1.99 -4.90
CA SER A 251 15.58 -2.18 -6.34
C SER A 251 14.32 -3.01 -6.59
N TYR A 252 13.59 -2.68 -7.66
CA TYR A 252 12.44 -3.47 -8.10
C TYR A 252 12.94 -4.79 -8.71
N GLN A 253 12.48 -5.91 -8.15
CA GLN A 253 12.94 -7.25 -8.52
C GLN A 253 11.93 -8.01 -9.38
N HIS A 254 10.69 -7.52 -9.47
CA HIS A 254 9.62 -8.20 -10.19
C HIS A 254 9.08 -7.36 -11.34
N GLY A 255 8.94 -8.00 -12.49
CA GLY A 255 8.24 -7.43 -13.64
C GLY A 255 6.74 -7.26 -13.34
N ILE A 256 6.12 -6.32 -14.05
CA ILE A 256 4.68 -6.04 -13.96
C ILE A 256 3.91 -6.69 -15.10
#